data_AF-A0A350INY6-F1
#
_entry.id   AF-A0A350INY6-F1
#
_cell.length_a   1.000
_cell.length_b   1.000
_cell.length_c   1.000
_cell.angle_alpha   90.00
_cell.angle_beta   90.00
_cell.angle_gamma   90.00
#
_symmetry.space_group_name_H-M   'P 1'
#
loop_
_entity.id
_entity.type
_entity.pdbx_description
1 polymer ?
#
loop_
_entity_poly.entity_id
_entity_poly.type
_entity_poly.pdbx_seq_one_letter_code
_entity_poly.pdbx_strand_id
1 'polypeptide(L)'
;MIFVPAYAKLNLALSVIGRRPDGRHDLRSVVVRLDWHDLVGAGPVEMASLPGEGASDVRLEISGPSSAEVPVADNLLTRAARAMLARHPGGAVELRLEKRLPAAAGLGGGSADAAAVLLLLAGFGVGRPTPALFETADALGSDVPACLAGGGLLVGGAGERLEPLA
;
A
#
# COMPACT_ATOMS: atom_id res chain seq x y z
N MET A 1 -17.54 1.52 8.19
CA MET A 1 -16.18 1.03 7.91
C MET A 1 -16.25 -0.07 6.88
N ILE A 2 -15.39 -0.05 5.87
CA ILE A 2 -15.29 -1.07 4.81
C ILE A 2 -13.95 -1.79 4.99
N PHE A 3 -13.94 -3.12 4.81
CA PHE A 3 -12.74 -3.94 4.89
C PHE A 3 -12.41 -4.58 3.55
N VAL A 4 -11.11 -4.68 3.25
CA VAL A 4 -10.58 -5.42 2.11
C VAL A 4 -9.39 -6.29 2.52
N PRO A 5 -9.19 -7.44 1.87
CA PRO A 5 -7.99 -8.26 2.08
C PRO A 5 -6.74 -7.58 1.50
N ALA A 6 -5.65 -7.56 2.26
CA ALA A 6 -4.32 -7.14 1.82
C ALA A 6 -3.46 -8.39 1.55
N TYR A 7 -3.57 -8.93 0.34
CA TYR A 7 -2.93 -10.20 -0.02
C TYR A 7 -1.41 -10.11 -0.10
N ALA A 8 -0.75 -11.10 0.50
CA ALA A 8 0.67 -11.33 0.33
C ALA A 8 1.03 -11.57 -1.14
N LYS A 9 2.26 -11.24 -1.50
CA LYS A 9 2.88 -11.60 -2.77
C LYS A 9 4.07 -12.51 -2.55
N LEU A 10 4.44 -13.24 -3.58
CA LEU A 10 5.67 -14.02 -3.64
C LEU A 10 6.40 -13.73 -4.95
N ASN A 11 7.70 -13.45 -4.87
CA ASN A 11 8.57 -13.44 -6.05
C ASN A 11 8.95 -14.88 -6.37
N LEU A 12 8.30 -15.50 -7.36
CA LEU A 12 8.63 -16.85 -7.84
C LEU A 12 10.02 -16.91 -8.48
N ALA A 13 10.42 -15.81 -9.11
CA ALA A 13 11.77 -15.58 -9.61
C ALA A 13 12.12 -14.11 -9.42
N LEU A 14 13.38 -13.82 -9.10
CA LEU A 14 13.90 -12.45 -9.04
C LEU A 14 15.34 -12.44 -9.56
N SER A 15 15.62 -11.56 -10.51
CA SER A 15 16.94 -11.32 -11.06
C SER A 15 17.28 -9.84 -10.94
N VAL A 16 18.42 -9.54 -10.35
CA VAL A 16 19.00 -8.19 -10.33
C VAL A 16 19.82 -8.02 -11.61
N ILE A 17 19.41 -7.07 -12.45
CA ILE A 17 20.01 -6.83 -13.77
C ILE A 17 21.20 -5.88 -13.65
N GLY A 18 21.11 -4.87 -12.78
CA GLY A 18 22.17 -3.90 -12.58
C GLY A 18 21.81 -2.84 -11.55
N ARG A 19 22.82 -2.10 -11.10
CA ARG A 19 22.63 -0.97 -10.19
C ARG A 19 22.40 0.31 -10.98
N ARG A 20 21.40 1.10 -10.56
CA ARG A 20 21.03 2.37 -11.17
C ARG A 20 21.80 3.54 -10.53
N PRO A 21 21.91 4.69 -11.21
CA PRO A 21 22.55 5.89 -10.66
C PRO A 21 21.84 6.47 -9.41
N ASP A 22 20.54 6.23 -9.27
CA ASP A 22 19.72 6.64 -8.12
C ASP A 22 19.92 5.76 -6.88
N GLY A 23 20.80 4.75 -6.97
CA GLY A 23 21.09 3.82 -5.89
C GLY A 23 20.15 2.61 -5.81
N ARG A 24 19.08 2.54 -6.61
CA ARG A 24 18.21 1.36 -6.74
C ARG A 24 18.85 0.33 -7.68
N HIS A 25 18.19 -0.81 -7.83
CA HIS A 25 18.57 -1.83 -8.80
C HIS A 25 17.47 -2.00 -9.85
N ASP A 26 17.87 -2.13 -11.10
CA ASP A 26 16.99 -2.68 -12.13
C ASP A 26 16.88 -4.19 -11.88
N LEU A 27 15.64 -4.67 -11.91
CA LEU A 27 15.25 -6.03 -11.61
C LEU A 27 14.28 -6.56 -12.67
N ARG A 28 14.20 -7.89 -12.73
CA ARG A 28 13.14 -8.64 -13.40
C ARG A 28 12.62 -9.69 -12.43
N SER A 29 11.30 -9.77 -12.26
CA SER A 29 10.69 -10.71 -11.34
C SER A 29 9.39 -11.27 -11.87
N VAL A 30 9.10 -12.51 -11.51
CA VAL A 30 7.77 -13.13 -11.62
C VAL A 30 7.14 -13.04 -10.24
N VAL A 31 6.05 -12.30 -10.10
CA VAL A 31 5.34 -12.08 -8.83
C VAL A 31 3.96 -12.71 -8.91
N VAL A 32 3.54 -13.39 -7.86
CA VAL A 32 2.17 -13.92 -7.73
C VAL A 32 1.56 -13.51 -6.41
N ARG A 33 0.24 -13.29 -6.43
CA ARG A 33 -0.57 -13.15 -5.22
C ARG A 33 -0.76 -14.50 -4.54
N LEU A 34 -0.64 -14.52 -3.22
CA LEU A 34 -1.00 -15.66 -2.38
C LEU A 34 -2.38 -15.44 -1.78
N ASP A 35 -3.13 -16.52 -1.56
CA ASP A 35 -4.38 -16.48 -0.79
C ASP A 35 -4.11 -16.49 0.74
N TRP A 36 -3.17 -15.64 1.15
CA TRP A 36 -2.83 -15.37 2.55
C TRP A 36 -2.70 -13.86 2.69
N HIS A 37 -3.42 -13.28 3.63
CA HIS A 37 -3.61 -11.84 3.66
C HIS A 37 -3.80 -11.30 5.07
N ASP A 38 -3.47 -10.02 5.23
CA ASP A 38 -3.97 -9.19 6.33
C ASP A 38 -5.39 -8.70 6.01
N LEU A 39 -6.08 -8.12 6.99
CA LEU A 39 -7.38 -7.46 6.77
C LEU A 39 -7.26 -5.98 7.11
N VAL A 40 -7.51 -5.12 6.12
CA VAL A 40 -7.42 -3.67 6.27
C VAL A 40 -8.81 -3.07 6.17
N GLY A 41 -9.16 -2.23 7.16
CA GLY A 41 -10.41 -1.49 7.23
C GLY A 41 -10.18 0.01 7.18
N ALA A 42 -11.11 0.73 6.55
CA ALA A 42 -11.16 2.19 6.60
C ALA A 42 -12.59 2.70 6.85
N GLY A 43 -12.72 3.69 7.72
CA GLY A 43 -13.93 4.50 7.87
C GLY A 43 -14.13 5.47 6.71
N PRO A 44 -15.34 6.03 6.53
CA PRO A 44 -15.53 7.17 5.64
C PRO A 44 -14.54 8.28 5.99
N VAL A 45 -14.07 9.01 4.98
CA VAL A 45 -13.19 10.16 5.22
C VAL A 45 -14.04 11.36 5.62
N GLU A 46 -13.75 11.91 6.79
CA GLU A 46 -14.36 13.15 7.25
C GLU A 46 -13.60 14.32 6.64
N MET A 47 -14.33 15.25 6.02
CA MET A 47 -13.75 16.44 5.40
C MET A 47 -13.88 17.63 6.34
N ALA A 48 -12.84 18.45 6.44
CA ALA A 48 -12.94 19.70 7.19
C ALA A 48 -14.05 20.60 6.62
N SER A 49 -14.82 21.22 7.52
CA SER A 49 -15.90 22.14 7.16
C SER A 49 -15.42 23.42 6.46
N LEU A 50 -14.12 23.73 6.55
CA LEU A 50 -13.49 24.89 5.92
C LEU A 50 -12.31 24.44 5.05
N PRO A 51 -12.22 24.89 3.77
CA PRO A 51 -11.09 24.58 2.93
C PRO A 51 -9.79 25.23 3.45
N GLY A 52 -8.76 24.42 3.68
CA GLY A 52 -7.38 24.91 3.86
C GLY A 52 -6.85 25.01 5.29
N GLU A 53 -7.59 24.55 6.31
CA GLU A 53 -7.10 24.54 7.70
C GLU A 53 -6.98 23.11 8.24
N GLY A 54 -5.85 22.82 8.91
CA GLY A 54 -5.64 21.60 9.69
C GLY A 54 -4.75 20.55 9.03
N ALA A 55 -3.89 19.93 9.85
CA ALA A 55 -3.18 18.72 9.46
C ALA A 55 -4.17 17.55 9.35
N SER A 56 -3.98 16.67 8.37
CA SER A 56 -4.80 15.46 8.23
C SER A 56 -4.62 14.55 9.45
N ASP A 57 -5.73 14.02 9.99
CA ASP A 57 -5.71 13.07 11.12
C ASP A 57 -5.85 11.64 10.60
N VAL A 58 -4.91 10.77 10.98
CA VAL A 58 -4.94 9.35 10.63
C VAL A 58 -4.86 8.56 11.92
N ARG A 59 -5.97 7.92 12.28
CA ARG A 59 -6.05 7.04 13.45
C ARG A 59 -5.91 5.60 12.99
N LEU A 60 -4.99 4.86 13.59
CA LEU A 60 -4.74 3.47 13.25
C LEU A 60 -4.89 2.59 14.49
N GLU A 61 -5.78 1.60 14.40
CA GLU A 61 -5.87 0.51 15.35
C GLU A 61 -5.27 -0.75 14.73
N ILE A 62 -4.39 -1.44 15.45
CA ILE A 62 -3.71 -2.65 14.99
C ILE A 62 -4.05 -3.79 15.94
N SER A 63 -4.48 -4.91 15.36
CA SER A 63 -4.80 -6.15 16.06
C SER A 63 -4.24 -7.35 15.29
N GLY A 64 -4.51 -8.57 15.78
CA GLY A 64 -4.05 -9.80 15.14
C GLY A 64 -2.73 -10.34 15.71
N PRO A 65 -2.39 -11.59 15.35
CA PRO A 65 -1.28 -12.33 15.96
C PRO A 65 0.09 -11.70 15.71
N SER A 66 0.28 -10.99 14.61
CA SER A 66 1.55 -10.30 14.26
C SER A 66 1.51 -8.79 14.50
N SER A 67 0.53 -8.30 15.26
CA SER A 67 0.36 -6.86 15.53
C SER A 67 1.58 -6.19 16.18
N ALA A 68 2.27 -6.90 17.06
CA ALA A 68 3.47 -6.40 17.74
C ALA A 68 4.65 -6.12 16.78
N GLU A 69 4.60 -6.66 15.56
CA GLU A 69 5.66 -6.49 14.55
C GLU A 69 5.46 -5.22 13.70
N VAL A 70 4.31 -4.53 13.84
CA VAL A 70 4.00 -3.33 13.06
C VAL A 70 4.53 -2.07 13.77
N PRO A 71 5.36 -1.24 13.11
CA PRO A 71 5.79 0.03 13.69
C PRO A 71 4.62 0.98 13.96
N VAL A 72 4.57 1.54 15.17
CA VAL A 72 3.48 2.43 15.61
C VAL A 72 3.61 3.85 15.06
N ALA A 73 4.84 4.40 15.04
CA ALA A 73 5.04 5.83 14.77
C ALA A 73 5.03 6.19 13.26
N ASP A 74 5.51 5.29 12.40
CA ASP A 74 5.55 5.52 10.96
C ASP A 74 5.56 4.17 10.21
N ASN A 75 4.43 3.83 9.61
CA ASN A 75 4.28 2.62 8.81
C ASN A 75 3.65 2.96 7.46
N LEU A 76 3.78 2.03 6.50
CA LEU A 76 3.32 2.27 5.14
C LEU A 76 1.80 2.53 5.04
N LEU A 77 0.97 1.99 5.95
CA LEU A 77 -0.47 2.27 5.94
C LEU A 77 -0.76 3.74 6.25
N THR A 78 -0.18 4.27 7.33
CA THR A 78 -0.42 5.67 7.71
C THR A 78 0.20 6.62 6.70
N ARG A 79 1.34 6.27 6.10
CA ARG A 79 1.94 7.02 4.98
C ARG A 79 1.04 7.03 3.75
N ALA A 80 0.43 5.89 3.39
CA ALA A 80 -0.51 5.79 2.27
C ALA A 80 -1.75 6.68 2.49
N ALA A 81 -2.35 6.63 3.69
CA ALA A 81 -3.48 7.48 4.02
C ALA A 81 -3.12 8.97 3.98
N ARG A 82 -1.99 9.37 4.56
CA ARG A 82 -1.51 10.76 4.50
C ARG A 82 -1.25 11.23 3.08
N ALA A 83 -0.67 10.39 2.22
CA ALA A 83 -0.43 10.72 0.82
C ALA A 83 -1.75 11.00 0.07
N MET A 84 -2.78 10.20 0.32
CA MET A 84 -4.11 10.39 -0.25
C MET A 84 -4.81 11.64 0.29
N LEU A 85 -4.67 11.90 1.60
CA LEU A 85 -5.26 13.07 2.27
C LEU A 85 -4.50 14.38 2.02
N ALA A 86 -3.29 14.35 1.45
CA ALA A 86 -2.50 15.56 1.17
C ALA A 86 -3.24 16.58 0.28
N ARG A 87 -4.20 16.11 -0.53
CA ARG A 87 -5.06 16.95 -1.39
C ARG A 87 -6.38 17.36 -0.71
N HIS A 88 -6.58 16.93 0.52
CA HIS A 88 -7.78 17.11 1.33
C HIS A 88 -7.38 17.64 2.73
N PRO A 89 -6.94 18.91 2.84
CA PRO A 89 -6.54 19.51 4.10
C PRO A 89 -7.63 19.37 5.17
N GLY A 90 -7.22 19.07 6.40
CA GLY A 90 -8.13 18.81 7.52
C GLY A 90 -8.97 17.53 7.39
N GLY A 91 -8.70 16.68 6.39
CA GLY A 91 -9.35 15.39 6.27
C GLY A 91 -8.92 14.41 7.36
N ALA A 92 -9.86 13.61 7.87
CA ALA A 92 -9.61 12.60 8.89
C ALA A 92 -10.06 11.21 8.43
N VAL A 93 -9.29 10.18 8.78
CA VAL A 93 -9.65 8.78 8.50
C VAL A 93 -9.28 7.86 9.66
N GLU A 94 -10.19 6.95 9.99
CA GLU A 94 -9.94 5.82 10.87
C GLU A 94 -9.57 4.58 10.06
N LEU A 95 -8.45 3.96 10.42
CA LEU A 95 -7.92 2.74 9.84
C LEU A 95 -7.88 1.63 10.88
N ARG A 96 -8.15 0.41 10.41
CA ARG A 96 -7.96 -0.81 11.18
C ARG A 96 -7.09 -1.79 10.40
N LEU A 97 -6.15 -2.43 11.08
CA LEU A 97 -5.32 -3.50 10.52
C LEU A 97 -5.42 -4.71 11.43
N GLU A 98 -5.93 -5.82 10.91
CA GLU A 98 -5.74 -7.13 11.52
C GLU A 98 -4.50 -7.79 10.88
N LYS A 99 -3.36 -7.73 11.58
CA LYS A 99 -2.06 -8.22 11.12
C LYS A 99 -1.90 -9.71 11.39
N ARG A 100 -1.94 -10.50 10.32
CA ARG A 100 -1.78 -11.96 10.27
C ARG A 100 -0.47 -12.38 9.58
N LEU A 101 -0.01 -11.60 8.61
CA LEU A 101 1.25 -11.85 7.91
C LEU A 101 2.44 -11.47 8.81
N PRO A 102 3.47 -12.33 8.92
CA PRO A 102 4.71 -11.95 9.58
C PRO A 102 5.37 -10.76 8.86
N ALA A 103 5.89 -9.81 9.64
CA ALA A 103 6.62 -8.68 9.08
C ALA A 103 7.95 -9.14 8.48
N ALA A 104 8.43 -8.40 7.47
CA ALA A 104 9.72 -8.62 6.81
C ALA A 104 10.00 -10.04 6.26
N ALA A 105 8.98 -10.89 6.09
CA ALA A 105 9.12 -12.25 5.57
C ALA A 105 9.30 -12.35 4.03
N GLY A 106 9.58 -11.25 3.34
CA GLY A 106 9.63 -11.20 1.86
C GLY A 106 8.26 -11.26 1.17
N LEU A 107 7.17 -11.35 1.93
CA LEU A 107 5.79 -11.51 1.45
C LEU A 107 5.11 -10.22 0.99
N GLY A 108 5.79 -9.07 1.11
CA GLY A 108 5.22 -7.77 0.74
C GLY A 108 4.04 -7.32 1.62
N GLY A 109 3.85 -7.87 2.83
CA GLY A 109 2.69 -7.58 3.67
C GLY A 109 2.47 -6.08 3.93
N GLY A 110 3.51 -5.34 4.35
CA GLY A 110 3.37 -3.89 4.57
C GLY A 110 3.04 -3.09 3.30
N SER A 111 3.52 -3.56 2.14
CA SER A 111 3.18 -2.97 0.84
C SER A 111 1.76 -3.29 0.42
N ALA A 112 1.28 -4.50 0.70
CA ALA A 112 -0.10 -4.91 0.50
C ALA A 112 -1.06 -4.12 1.39
N ASP A 113 -0.69 -3.90 2.65
CA ASP A 113 -1.48 -3.10 3.58
C ASP A 113 -1.63 -1.65 3.06
N ALA A 114 -0.54 -1.05 2.57
CA ALA A 114 -0.55 0.27 1.97
C ALA A 114 -1.41 0.33 0.70
N ALA A 115 -1.28 -0.66 -0.19
CA ALA A 115 -2.11 -0.76 -1.38
C ALA A 115 -3.60 -0.89 -1.05
N ALA A 116 -3.95 -1.64 -0.01
CA ALA A 116 -5.34 -1.75 0.47
C ALA A 116 -5.88 -0.40 0.98
N VAL A 117 -5.07 0.38 1.71
CA VAL A 117 -5.44 1.74 2.12
C VAL A 117 -5.69 2.64 0.90
N LEU A 118 -4.80 2.62 -0.10
CA LEU A 118 -4.99 3.39 -1.34
C LEU A 118 -6.31 3.03 -2.04
N LEU A 119 -6.64 1.75 -2.15
CA LEU A 119 -7.89 1.28 -2.76
C LEU A 119 -9.13 1.74 -1.97
N LEU A 120 -9.11 1.59 -0.65
CA LEU A 120 -10.22 1.99 0.22
C LEU A 120 -10.50 3.50 0.12
N LEU A 121 -9.47 4.34 0.23
CA LEU A 121 -9.63 5.79 0.17
C LEU A 121 -10.07 6.26 -1.23
N ALA A 122 -9.53 5.67 -2.30
CA ALA A 122 -10.00 5.92 -3.65
C ALA A 122 -11.49 5.54 -3.82
N GLY A 123 -11.93 4.44 -3.19
CA GLY A 123 -13.33 4.02 -3.14
C GLY A 123 -14.24 5.00 -2.38
N PHE A 124 -13.71 5.72 -1.39
CA PHE A 124 -14.40 6.83 -0.71
C PHE A 124 -14.33 8.16 -1.47
N GLY A 125 -13.77 8.18 -2.68
CA GLY A 125 -13.65 9.39 -3.50
C GLY A 125 -12.51 10.31 -3.08
N VAL A 126 -11.61 9.87 -2.20
CA VAL A 126 -10.37 10.56 -1.88
C VAL A 126 -9.33 10.15 -2.90
N GLY A 127 -9.03 11.05 -3.84
CA GLY A 127 -8.30 10.70 -5.06
C GLY A 127 -9.16 9.98 -6.10
N ARG A 128 -8.61 9.81 -7.30
CA ARG A 128 -9.22 8.99 -8.36
C ARG A 128 -8.36 7.76 -8.58
N PRO A 129 -8.93 6.58 -8.89
CA PRO A 129 -8.18 5.42 -9.35
C PRO A 129 -7.67 5.68 -10.78
N THR A 130 -6.67 6.53 -10.88
CA THR A 130 -6.00 6.96 -12.11
C THR A 130 -4.55 6.50 -12.10
N PRO A 131 -3.77 6.71 -13.18
CA PRO A 131 -2.32 6.53 -13.14
C PRO A 131 -1.63 7.18 -11.92
N ALA A 132 -2.19 8.28 -11.40
CA ALA A 132 -1.71 8.94 -10.19
C ALA A 132 -1.77 8.07 -8.91
N LEU A 133 -2.67 7.08 -8.85
CA LEU A 133 -2.71 6.13 -7.72
C LEU A 133 -1.48 5.20 -7.75
N PHE A 134 -1.06 4.77 -8.94
CA PHE A 134 0.16 3.97 -9.11
C PHE A 134 1.43 4.79 -8.90
N GLU A 135 1.44 6.07 -9.27
CA GLU A 135 2.54 6.98 -8.92
C GLU A 135 2.65 7.14 -7.39
N THR A 136 1.52 7.30 -6.70
CA THR A 136 1.49 7.33 -5.23
C THR A 136 2.00 6.01 -4.63
N ALA A 137 1.59 4.87 -5.21
CA ALA A 137 2.08 3.56 -4.80
C ALA A 137 3.60 3.43 -4.96
N ASP A 138 4.17 3.78 -6.11
CA ASP A 138 5.62 3.69 -6.34
C ASP A 138 6.41 4.61 -5.38
N ALA A 139 5.90 5.80 -5.09
CA ALA A 139 6.50 6.72 -4.13
C ALA A 139 6.49 6.18 -2.68
N LEU A 140 5.53 5.31 -2.34
CA LEU A 140 5.47 4.67 -1.02
C LEU A 140 6.48 3.52 -0.90
N GLY A 141 6.62 2.73 -1.96
CA GLY A 141 7.61 1.65 -2.04
C GLY A 141 7.48 0.79 -3.29
N SER A 142 8.60 0.18 -3.71
CA SER A 142 8.72 -0.57 -4.97
C SER A 142 7.73 -1.74 -5.13
N ASP A 143 7.31 -2.35 -4.02
CA ASP A 143 6.41 -3.50 -4.02
C ASP A 143 4.93 -3.08 -3.98
N VAL A 144 4.61 -1.83 -3.63
CA VAL A 144 3.23 -1.34 -3.50
C VAL A 144 2.48 -1.38 -4.85
N PRO A 145 3.08 -0.97 -5.99
CA PRO A 145 2.43 -1.10 -7.30
C PRO A 145 1.99 -2.53 -7.62
N ALA A 146 2.86 -3.52 -7.39
CA ALA A 146 2.54 -4.92 -7.64
C ALA A 146 1.42 -5.43 -6.73
N CYS A 147 1.44 -5.05 -5.44
CA CYS A 147 0.36 -5.37 -4.51
C CYS A 147 -0.98 -4.70 -4.89
N LEU A 148 -0.93 -3.47 -5.41
CA LEU A 148 -2.10 -2.72 -5.87
C LEU A 148 -2.72 -3.34 -7.12
N ALA A 149 -1.89 -3.77 -8.07
CA ALA A 149 -2.36 -4.46 -9.27
C ALA A 149 -2.90 -5.87 -8.94
N GLY A 150 -2.22 -6.59 -8.05
CA GLY A 150 -2.57 -7.97 -7.69
C GLY A 150 -2.37 -8.98 -8.83
N GLY A 151 -2.81 -10.22 -8.60
CA GLY A 151 -2.72 -11.29 -9.59
C GLY A 151 -1.31 -11.84 -9.80
N GLY A 152 -1.05 -12.35 -11.01
CA GLY A 152 0.28 -12.78 -11.47
C GLY A 152 0.88 -11.72 -12.40
N LEU A 153 2.12 -11.32 -12.14
CA LEU A 153 2.77 -10.20 -12.81
C LEU A 153 4.22 -10.54 -13.20
N LEU A 154 4.63 -10.12 -14.39
CA LEU A 154 6.02 -9.80 -14.69
C LEU A 154 6.30 -8.39 -14.20
N VAL A 155 7.34 -8.25 -13.38
CA VAL A 155 7.76 -6.99 -12.78
C VAL A 155 9.15 -6.63 -13.30
N GLY A 156 9.30 -5.40 -13.76
CA GLY A 156 10.54 -4.86 -14.28
C GLY A 156 10.88 -3.48 -13.73
N GLY A 157 12.02 -2.94 -14.19
CA GLY A 157 12.50 -1.64 -13.69
C GLY A 157 13.02 -1.81 -12.28
N ALA A 158 12.73 -0.88 -11.40
CA ALA A 158 12.98 -1.04 -9.97
C ALA A 158 11.73 -1.51 -9.19
N GLY A 159 10.71 -2.05 -9.88
CA GLY A 159 9.43 -2.50 -9.33
C GLY A 159 8.20 -1.84 -9.96
N GLU A 160 8.40 -0.75 -10.72
CA GLU A 160 7.33 0.11 -11.23
C GLU A 160 6.70 -0.38 -12.54
N ARG A 161 7.39 -1.24 -13.31
CA ARG A 161 6.87 -1.73 -14.59
C ARG A 161 6.17 -3.07 -14.38
N LEU A 162 4.86 -3.10 -14.61
CA LEU A 162 4.01 -4.27 -14.35
C LEU A 162 3.34 -4.75 -15.63
N GLU A 163 3.45 -6.04 -15.91
CA GLU A 163 2.79 -6.72 -17.02
C GLU A 163 2.06 -7.96 -16.49
N PRO A 164 0.74 -8.13 -16.72
CA PRO A 164 0.02 -9.33 -16.31
C PRO A 164 0.61 -10.62 -16.93
N LEU A 165 0.72 -11.67 -16.12
CA LEU A 165 1.01 -13.02 -16.61
C LEU A 165 -0.25 -13.58 -17.28
N ALA A 166 -0.11 -14.05 -18.52
CA ALA A 166 -1.16 -14.69 -19.31
C ALA A 166 -1.45 -16.13 -18.85
#